data_AF-A0A1H9B4E3-F1
#
_entry.id   AF-A0A1H9B4E3-F1
#
_cell.length_a   1.000
_cell.length_b   1.000
_cell.length_c   1.000
_cell.angle_alpha   90.00
_cell.angle_beta   90.00
_cell.angle_gamma   90.00
#
_symmetry.space_group_name_H-M   'P 1'
#
loop_
_entity.id
_entity.type
_entity.pdbx_description
1 polymer ?
#
loop_
_entity_poly.entity_id
_entity_poly.type
_entity_poly.pdbx_seq_one_letter_code
_entity_poly.pdbx_strand_id
1 'polypeptide(L)'
;MHRSRLILPTLTVTALALFAQVPAGGAAPAVEWREVFHEDGSITQTLTPKAPAEEPADLRALAAAEVVPVQVTGDSADRYDLVFVGDGYTGEDLETYAANVKSKWEELSAVEPFASYKEYFNVWQVNVLSNESGVDHDPTKGLLKDTALDMGFWCQGRDANTERLLCVNETRAKEYAALAPQADQVIALGNTAKYGGAGGSVATASGSNAQAGQIAVHELGHSIGGLADEYDYPYVTYTGAEPREFNVTKDPTGAKWGEYLGQPSPDGGVVAPVEGARYYKSGLYRPTGNSIMRTLGKEFNSIGRDAMVKAFKAKIPSLSTPPAPPADR
;
A
#
# COMPACT_ATOMS: atom_id res chain seq x y z
N MET A 1 -34.96 -56.12 -76.22
CA MET A 1 -34.33 -56.91 -75.13
C MET A 1 -34.66 -56.24 -73.81
N HIS A 2 -35.46 -56.90 -72.97
CA HIS A 2 -35.87 -56.46 -71.63
C HIS A 2 -34.69 -56.22 -70.69
N ARG A 3 -34.77 -55.18 -69.84
CA ARG A 3 -34.49 -55.28 -68.39
C ARG A 3 -35.24 -54.20 -67.61
N SER A 4 -36.23 -54.62 -66.81
CA SER A 4 -36.78 -53.88 -65.68
C SER A 4 -35.73 -53.66 -64.59
N ARG A 5 -35.82 -52.54 -63.86
CA ARG A 5 -35.23 -52.41 -62.52
C ARG A 5 -36.25 -51.75 -61.58
N LEU A 6 -36.50 -52.44 -60.47
CA LEU A 6 -37.36 -52.06 -59.36
C LEU A 6 -36.50 -51.52 -58.19
N ILE A 7 -37.06 -50.48 -57.54
CA ILE A 7 -37.11 -50.16 -56.09
C ILE A 7 -35.79 -49.81 -55.35
N LEU A 8 -35.77 -48.65 -54.68
CA LEU A 8 -35.91 -48.52 -53.20
C LEU A 8 -36.00 -47.04 -52.77
N PRO A 9 -36.97 -46.65 -51.90
CA PRO A 9 -37.01 -45.32 -51.30
C PRO A 9 -36.08 -45.25 -50.08
N THR A 10 -35.25 -44.21 -50.01
CA THR A 10 -34.37 -43.93 -48.88
C THR A 10 -35.12 -43.21 -47.76
N LEU A 11 -35.37 -43.92 -46.64
CA LEU A 11 -35.70 -43.30 -45.35
C LEU A 11 -34.46 -42.59 -44.81
N THR A 12 -34.55 -41.28 -44.57
CA THR A 12 -33.53 -40.51 -43.85
C THR A 12 -33.92 -40.46 -42.37
N VAL A 13 -33.13 -41.13 -41.53
CA VAL A 13 -33.23 -41.04 -40.06
C VAL A 13 -32.38 -39.85 -39.62
N THR A 14 -33.02 -38.80 -39.11
CA THR A 14 -32.33 -37.63 -38.53
C THR A 14 -32.00 -37.95 -37.07
N ALA A 15 -30.73 -38.18 -36.75
CA ALA A 15 -30.27 -38.30 -35.37
C ALA A 15 -30.06 -36.90 -34.77
N LEU A 16 -30.91 -36.50 -33.82
CA LEU A 16 -30.69 -35.32 -32.98
C LEU A 16 -29.65 -35.67 -31.91
N ALA A 17 -28.42 -35.16 -32.04
CA ALA A 17 -27.44 -35.20 -30.96
C ALA A 17 -27.74 -34.07 -29.97
N LEU A 18 -28.25 -34.41 -28.77
CA LEU A 18 -28.25 -33.50 -27.63
C LEU A 18 -26.81 -33.35 -27.14
N PHE A 19 -26.18 -32.22 -27.43
CA PHE A 19 -24.97 -31.80 -26.74
C PHE A 19 -25.36 -31.24 -25.38
N ALA A 20 -25.09 -32.00 -24.31
CA ALA A 20 -25.06 -31.44 -22.97
C ALA A 20 -23.91 -30.42 -22.92
N GLN A 21 -24.23 -29.15 -22.74
CA GLN A 21 -23.24 -28.11 -22.49
C GLN A 21 -22.58 -28.40 -21.14
N VAL A 22 -21.32 -28.85 -21.18
CA VAL A 22 -20.45 -28.83 -20.01
C VAL A 22 -20.30 -27.36 -19.61
N PRO A 23 -20.60 -26.96 -18.36
CA PRO A 23 -20.39 -25.59 -17.95
C PRO A 23 -18.92 -25.26 -18.14
N ALA A 24 -18.63 -24.23 -18.92
CA ALA A 24 -17.28 -23.72 -19.07
C ALA A 24 -16.77 -23.37 -17.67
N GLY A 25 -15.76 -24.10 -17.19
CA GLY A 25 -15.07 -23.76 -15.96
C GLY A 25 -14.54 -22.34 -16.11
N GLY A 26 -15.06 -21.41 -15.32
CA GLY A 26 -14.59 -20.03 -15.30
C GLY A 26 -13.10 -20.00 -15.00
N ALA A 27 -12.34 -19.17 -15.72
CA ALA A 27 -10.94 -18.93 -15.40
C ALA A 27 -10.82 -18.47 -13.94
N ALA A 28 -9.81 -18.97 -13.23
CA ALA A 28 -9.51 -18.48 -11.88
C ALA A 28 -9.34 -16.95 -11.93
N PRO A 29 -9.89 -16.21 -10.94
CA PRO A 29 -9.76 -14.76 -10.93
C PRO A 29 -8.29 -14.37 -10.89
N ALA A 30 -7.95 -13.27 -11.57
CA ALA A 30 -6.62 -12.67 -11.44
C ALA A 30 -6.34 -12.36 -9.97
N VAL A 31 -5.08 -12.48 -9.56
CA VAL A 31 -4.64 -12.21 -8.18
C VAL A 31 -3.63 -11.08 -8.15
N GLU A 32 -3.54 -10.41 -7.00
CA GLU A 32 -2.56 -9.36 -6.71
C GLU A 32 -1.90 -9.61 -5.35
N TRP A 33 -0.68 -9.11 -5.19
CA TRP A 33 0.02 -9.15 -3.90
C TRP A 33 -0.44 -8.01 -3.02
N ARG A 34 -0.74 -8.33 -1.75
CA ARG A 34 -1.02 -7.35 -0.71
C ARG A 34 -0.23 -7.67 0.54
N GLU A 35 0.33 -6.62 1.12
CA GLU A 35 0.89 -6.66 2.46
C GLU A 35 -0.21 -6.60 3.50
N VAL A 36 -0.02 -7.38 4.55
CA VAL A 36 -0.96 -7.58 5.64
C VAL A 36 -0.24 -7.29 6.93
N PHE A 37 -0.78 -6.34 7.67
CA PHE A 37 -0.25 -5.91 8.95
C PHE A 37 -1.02 -6.57 10.09
N HIS A 38 -0.29 -7.21 11.00
CA HIS A 38 -0.87 -7.87 12.17
C HIS A 38 -0.75 -7.01 13.42
N GLU A 39 -1.63 -7.19 14.40
CA GLU A 39 -1.65 -6.38 15.64
C GLU A 39 -0.38 -6.59 16.50
N ASP A 40 0.28 -7.73 16.36
CA ASP A 40 1.57 -8.02 16.99
C ASP A 40 2.75 -7.33 16.27
N GLY A 41 2.46 -6.57 15.21
CA GLY A 41 3.42 -5.84 14.39
C GLY A 41 4.08 -6.68 13.30
N SER A 42 3.82 -7.99 13.21
CA SER A 42 4.32 -8.81 12.10
C SER A 42 3.63 -8.41 10.79
N ILE A 43 4.35 -8.57 9.68
CA ILE A 43 3.93 -8.14 8.34
C ILE A 43 4.02 -9.36 7.43
N THR A 44 2.97 -9.72 6.70
CA THR A 44 2.96 -10.86 5.78
C THR A 44 2.46 -10.46 4.41
N GLN A 45 2.82 -11.20 3.36
CA GLN A 45 2.18 -11.05 2.05
C GLN A 45 1.15 -12.15 1.80
N THR A 46 0.06 -11.78 1.16
CA THR A 46 -0.95 -12.71 0.67
C THR A 46 -1.32 -12.38 -0.78
N LEU A 47 -1.67 -13.43 -1.54
CA LEU A 47 -2.29 -13.28 -2.85
C LEU A 47 -3.79 -13.09 -2.65
N THR A 48 -4.29 -11.90 -2.95
CA THR A 48 -5.73 -11.62 -2.92
C THR A 48 -6.31 -11.69 -4.33
N PRO A 49 -7.56 -12.12 -4.49
CA PRO A 49 -8.28 -11.87 -5.73
C PRO A 49 -8.24 -10.37 -6.05
N LYS A 50 -7.79 -10.06 -7.26
CA LYS A 50 -7.73 -8.69 -7.75
C LYS A 50 -9.12 -8.07 -7.70
N ALA A 51 -9.19 -6.79 -7.36
CA ALA A 51 -10.43 -6.05 -7.51
C ALA A 51 -10.97 -6.19 -8.95
N PRO A 52 -12.31 -6.18 -9.14
CA PRO A 52 -12.89 -5.86 -10.43
C PRO A 52 -12.29 -4.57 -10.99
N ALA A 53 -12.53 -4.29 -12.28
CA ALA A 53 -12.18 -2.98 -12.83
C ALA A 53 -12.78 -1.89 -11.92
N GLU A 54 -11.92 -1.04 -11.38
CA GLU A 54 -12.34 0.02 -10.47
C GLU A 54 -13.05 1.11 -11.26
N GLU A 55 -14.21 1.53 -10.77
CA GLU A 55 -14.96 2.63 -11.35
C GLU A 55 -14.41 3.97 -10.84
N PRO A 56 -14.25 4.97 -11.71
CA PRO A 56 -13.78 6.30 -11.32
C PRO A 56 -14.78 7.00 -10.38
N ALA A 57 -14.34 8.08 -9.77
CA ALA A 57 -15.18 8.89 -8.89
C ALA A 57 -16.20 9.69 -9.72
N ASP A 58 -17.36 9.97 -9.12
CA ASP A 58 -18.34 10.86 -9.73
C ASP A 58 -17.77 12.28 -9.83
N LEU A 59 -17.85 12.87 -11.02
CA LEU A 59 -17.25 14.18 -11.29
C LEU A 59 -17.87 15.32 -10.46
N ARG A 60 -19.15 15.21 -10.05
CA ARG A 60 -19.78 16.22 -9.19
C ARG A 60 -19.30 16.08 -7.76
N ALA A 61 -19.15 14.84 -7.28
CA ALA A 61 -18.58 14.57 -5.96
C ALA A 61 -17.12 15.05 -5.88
N LEU A 62 -16.30 14.77 -6.90
CA LEU A 62 -14.94 15.32 -7.03
C LEU A 62 -14.93 16.85 -7.00
N ALA A 63 -15.80 17.50 -7.77
CA ALA A 63 -15.86 18.97 -7.83
C ALA A 63 -16.35 19.62 -6.53
N ALA A 64 -17.05 18.86 -5.67
CA ALA A 64 -17.56 19.33 -4.38
C ALA A 64 -16.61 19.04 -3.21
N ALA A 65 -15.59 18.19 -3.41
CA ALA A 65 -14.65 17.84 -2.36
C ALA A 65 -13.79 19.04 -1.95
N GLU A 66 -13.62 19.20 -0.65
CA GLU A 66 -12.81 20.26 -0.07
C GLU A 66 -11.40 19.74 0.23
N VAL A 67 -10.39 20.53 -0.14
CA VAL A 67 -9.00 20.28 0.24
C VAL A 67 -8.62 21.19 1.40
N VAL A 68 -8.25 20.60 2.52
CA VAL A 68 -7.91 21.27 3.77
C VAL A 68 -6.40 21.12 4.03
N PRO A 69 -5.66 22.23 4.24
CA PRO A 69 -4.27 22.15 4.67
C PRO A 69 -4.20 21.68 6.12
N VAL A 70 -3.43 20.62 6.39
CA VAL A 70 -3.11 20.14 7.73
C VAL A 70 -1.77 20.72 8.19
N GLN A 71 -0.80 20.75 7.28
CA GLN A 71 0.49 21.39 7.46
C GLN A 71 0.98 21.90 6.10
N VAL A 72 1.37 23.17 6.00
CA VAL A 72 2.00 23.72 4.79
C VAL A 72 3.25 24.47 5.18
N THR A 73 4.40 24.00 4.71
CA THR A 73 5.74 24.49 5.11
C THR A 73 6.47 25.16 3.95
N GLY A 74 5.93 25.09 2.73
CA GLY A 74 6.50 25.71 1.54
C GLY A 74 5.75 25.34 0.27
N ASP A 75 6.30 25.76 -0.87
CA ASP A 75 5.80 25.40 -2.20
C ASP A 75 5.96 23.90 -2.46
N SER A 76 4.95 23.24 -3.02
CA SER A 76 4.98 21.80 -3.34
C SER A 76 6.09 21.41 -4.32
N ALA A 77 6.63 22.35 -5.12
CA ALA A 77 7.81 22.09 -5.94
C ALA A 77 9.09 21.90 -5.11
N ASP A 78 9.08 22.29 -3.84
CA ASP A 78 10.18 22.16 -2.88
C ASP A 78 9.77 21.45 -1.59
N ARG A 79 8.66 20.70 -1.61
CA ARG A 79 8.20 19.90 -0.48
C ARG A 79 7.83 18.49 -0.93
N TYR A 80 7.67 17.61 0.03
CA TYR A 80 7.02 16.33 -0.17
C TYR A 80 5.55 16.48 0.22
N ASP A 81 4.62 16.23 -0.70
CA ASP A 81 3.19 16.40 -0.46
C ASP A 81 2.52 15.06 -0.12
N LEU A 82 2.14 14.92 1.16
CA LEU A 82 1.40 13.79 1.69
C LEU A 82 -0.10 14.11 1.70
N VAL A 83 -0.90 13.31 1.00
CA VAL A 83 -2.35 13.54 0.87
C VAL A 83 -3.13 12.43 1.55
N PHE A 84 -3.95 12.81 2.52
CA PHE A 84 -4.92 11.94 3.16
C PHE A 84 -6.27 12.06 2.46
N VAL A 85 -6.86 10.92 2.10
CA VAL A 85 -8.25 10.80 1.65
C VAL A 85 -9.02 9.93 2.64
N GLY A 86 -10.25 10.32 2.98
CA GLY A 86 -11.06 9.62 3.98
C GLY A 86 -12.13 8.76 3.30
N ASP A 87 -12.50 7.66 3.92
CA ASP A 87 -13.68 6.90 3.51
C ASP A 87 -14.54 6.48 4.70
N GLY A 88 -15.86 6.41 4.47
CA GLY A 88 -16.83 6.18 5.54
C GLY A 88 -17.00 7.36 6.49
N TYR A 89 -16.53 8.56 6.13
CA TYR A 89 -16.80 9.79 6.89
C TYR A 89 -17.95 10.54 6.23
N THR A 90 -19.07 10.67 6.93
CA THR A 90 -20.17 11.53 6.52
C THR A 90 -19.84 13.00 6.82
N GLY A 91 -20.72 13.92 6.44
CA GLY A 91 -20.60 15.34 6.82
C GLY A 91 -20.53 15.56 8.34
N GLU A 92 -21.19 14.70 9.13
CA GLU A 92 -21.17 14.74 10.60
C GLU A 92 -19.86 14.18 11.18
N ASP A 93 -19.15 13.34 10.42
CA ASP A 93 -17.90 12.71 10.86
C ASP A 93 -16.64 13.53 10.51
N LEU A 94 -16.77 14.69 9.83
CA LEU A 94 -15.60 15.44 9.35
C LEU A 94 -14.68 15.95 10.46
N GLU A 95 -15.21 16.24 11.65
CA GLU A 95 -14.38 16.60 12.82
C GLU A 95 -13.53 15.38 13.26
N THR A 96 -14.13 14.20 13.29
CA THR A 96 -13.42 12.94 13.56
C THR A 96 -12.38 12.65 12.49
N TYR A 97 -12.70 12.88 11.22
CA TYR A 97 -11.74 12.70 10.12
C TYR A 97 -10.52 13.62 10.28
N ALA A 98 -10.76 14.91 10.55
CA ALA A 98 -9.68 15.88 10.77
C ALA A 98 -8.80 15.51 11.97
N ALA A 99 -9.41 15.03 13.06
CA ALA A 99 -8.67 14.53 14.22
C ALA A 99 -7.82 13.30 13.87
N ASN A 100 -8.37 12.36 13.10
CA ASN A 100 -7.67 11.16 12.65
C ASN A 100 -6.47 11.51 11.76
N VAL A 101 -6.65 12.39 10.76
CA VAL A 101 -5.56 12.83 9.88
C VAL A 101 -4.44 13.48 10.69
N LYS A 102 -4.78 14.38 11.61
CA LYS A 102 -3.80 15.03 12.50
C LYS A 102 -3.06 14.00 13.36
N SER A 103 -3.77 13.06 13.98
CA SER A 103 -3.16 11.99 14.78
C SER A 103 -2.21 11.13 13.95
N LYS A 104 -2.61 10.72 12.74
CA LYS A 104 -1.74 9.92 11.86
C LYS A 104 -0.50 10.70 11.42
N TRP A 105 -0.64 11.99 11.13
CA TRP A 105 0.52 12.85 10.82
C TRP A 105 1.46 13.00 12.03
N GLU A 106 0.93 13.17 13.24
CA GLU A 106 1.73 13.23 14.46
C GLU A 106 2.49 11.92 14.72
N GLU A 107 1.84 10.77 14.55
CA GLU A 107 2.47 9.45 14.69
C GLU A 107 3.59 9.24 13.67
N LEU A 108 3.34 9.58 12.40
CA LEU A 108 4.32 9.44 11.32
C LEU A 108 5.50 10.39 11.51
N SER A 109 5.22 11.67 11.75
CA SER A 109 6.24 12.72 11.92
C SER A 109 7.01 12.62 13.24
N ALA A 110 6.70 11.65 14.10
CA ALA A 110 7.50 11.31 15.26
C ALA A 110 8.61 10.28 14.96
N VAL A 111 8.59 9.65 13.79
CA VAL A 111 9.59 8.62 13.39
C VAL A 111 10.70 9.25 12.55
N GLU A 112 11.96 8.93 12.83
CA GLU A 112 13.08 9.35 11.97
C GLU A 112 13.15 8.54 10.66
N PRO A 113 13.43 9.17 9.50
CA PRO A 113 13.88 10.56 9.34
C PRO A 113 12.76 11.60 9.19
N PHE A 114 11.47 11.23 9.24
CA PHE A 114 10.38 12.21 9.10
C PHE A 114 10.42 13.29 10.17
N ALA A 115 10.76 12.93 11.41
CA ALA A 115 10.88 13.87 12.52
C ALA A 115 11.89 14.99 12.23
N SER A 116 13.12 14.64 11.82
CA SER A 116 14.15 15.63 11.47
C SER A 116 13.82 16.46 10.22
N TYR A 117 12.99 15.93 9.31
CA TYR A 117 12.64 16.57 8.04
C TYR A 117 11.21 17.11 7.99
N LYS A 118 10.52 17.19 9.14
CA LYS A 118 9.10 17.54 9.22
C LYS A 118 8.73 18.85 8.50
N GLU A 119 9.62 19.84 8.54
CA GLU A 119 9.48 21.15 7.90
C GLU A 119 9.61 21.12 6.36
N TYR A 120 9.86 19.94 5.79
CA TYR A 120 9.94 19.71 4.34
C TYR A 120 8.73 18.93 3.80
N PHE A 121 7.72 18.71 4.63
CA PHE A 121 6.46 18.08 4.23
C PHE A 121 5.32 19.10 4.20
N ASN A 122 4.52 19.00 3.14
CA ASN A 122 3.16 19.51 3.11
C ASN A 122 2.22 18.33 3.36
N VAL A 123 1.17 18.57 4.14
CA VAL A 123 0.16 17.57 4.50
C VAL A 123 -1.21 18.12 4.17
N TRP A 124 -1.92 17.40 3.33
CA TRP A 124 -3.24 17.77 2.83
C TRP A 124 -4.27 16.72 3.25
N GLN A 125 -5.44 17.20 3.60
CA GLN A 125 -6.62 16.39 3.82
C GLN A 125 -7.61 16.70 2.71
N VAL A 126 -8.13 15.66 2.05
CA VAL A 126 -9.26 15.80 1.11
C VAL A 126 -10.51 15.24 1.78
N ASN A 127 -11.54 16.09 1.94
CA ASN A 127 -12.82 15.74 2.50
C ASN A 127 -13.67 15.02 1.45
N VAL A 128 -13.58 13.69 1.45
CA VAL A 128 -14.39 12.83 0.60
C VAL A 128 -15.62 12.38 1.39
N LEU A 129 -16.79 12.93 1.07
CA LEU A 129 -18.02 12.63 1.79
C LEU A 129 -18.58 11.26 1.40
N SER A 130 -18.78 10.39 2.38
CA SER A 130 -19.51 9.13 2.25
C SER A 130 -20.98 9.29 2.63
N ASN A 131 -21.85 8.46 2.05
CA ASN A 131 -23.28 8.46 2.38
C ASN A 131 -23.55 7.78 3.73
N GLU A 132 -22.75 6.78 4.09
CA GLU A 132 -22.83 6.07 5.36
C GLU A 132 -21.53 6.17 6.16
N SER A 133 -21.68 6.17 7.49
CA SER A 133 -20.55 6.23 8.42
C SER A 133 -19.95 4.84 8.64
N GLY A 134 -18.62 4.73 8.51
CA GLY A 134 -17.83 3.50 8.66
C GLY A 134 -17.51 2.79 7.35
N VAL A 135 -16.86 1.62 7.43
CA VAL A 135 -16.38 0.86 6.24
C VAL A 135 -17.08 -0.50 6.09
N ASP A 136 -16.92 -1.12 4.93
CA ASP A 136 -17.43 -2.47 4.67
C ASP A 136 -16.79 -3.51 5.59
N HIS A 137 -17.59 -4.51 5.93
CA HIS A 137 -17.22 -5.66 6.76
C HIS A 137 -16.79 -5.27 8.20
N ASP A 138 -17.26 -4.14 8.73
CA ASP A 138 -17.01 -3.71 10.11
C ASP A 138 -18.34 -3.45 10.86
N PRO A 139 -18.59 -4.08 12.03
CA PRO A 139 -17.72 -4.99 12.79
C PRO A 139 -17.63 -6.42 12.26
N THR A 140 -18.58 -6.83 11.41
CA THR A 140 -18.73 -8.23 10.99
C THR A 140 -18.69 -8.36 9.47
N LYS A 141 -18.03 -9.40 8.98
CA LYS A 141 -18.01 -9.73 7.55
C LYS A 141 -19.41 -9.92 6.99
N GLY A 142 -19.77 -9.10 6.00
CA GLY A 142 -21.01 -9.19 5.22
C GLY A 142 -21.92 -7.98 5.40
N LEU A 143 -21.59 -7.11 6.36
CA LEU A 143 -22.16 -5.78 6.44
C LEU A 143 -21.51 -4.90 5.37
N LEU A 144 -22.32 -4.26 4.52
CA LEU A 144 -21.89 -3.36 3.47
C LEU A 144 -22.43 -1.94 3.75
N LYS A 145 -21.67 -0.92 3.35
CA LYS A 145 -21.96 0.49 3.53
C LYS A 145 -21.72 1.24 2.23
N ASP A 146 -22.61 2.17 1.91
CA ASP A 146 -22.46 3.08 0.79
C ASP A 146 -21.42 4.17 1.11
N THR A 147 -20.19 3.92 0.69
CA THR A 147 -19.01 4.74 1.00
C THR A 147 -18.34 5.23 -0.27
N ALA A 148 -17.66 6.37 -0.20
CA ALA A 148 -17.19 7.06 -1.39
C ALA A 148 -16.04 6.32 -2.11
N LEU A 149 -15.16 5.68 -1.34
CA LEU A 149 -13.96 4.99 -1.82
C LEU A 149 -14.06 3.46 -1.69
N ASP A 150 -15.22 2.92 -1.32
CA ASP A 150 -15.49 1.49 -1.15
C ASP A 150 -14.46 0.80 -0.22
N MET A 151 -14.04 1.43 0.88
CA MET A 151 -13.10 0.81 1.82
C MET A 151 -13.76 -0.37 2.54
N GLY A 152 -13.01 -1.47 2.69
CA GLY A 152 -13.52 -2.66 3.35
C GLY A 152 -12.46 -3.64 3.82
N PHE A 153 -12.72 -4.25 4.98
CA PHE A 153 -11.91 -5.36 5.52
C PHE A 153 -12.02 -6.62 4.65
N TRP A 154 -11.16 -7.61 4.89
CA TRP A 154 -11.03 -8.78 4.01
C TRP A 154 -10.75 -8.40 2.55
N CYS A 155 -10.07 -7.28 2.33
CA CYS A 155 -9.91 -6.62 1.05
C CYS A 155 -11.24 -6.46 0.31
N GLN A 156 -12.18 -5.74 0.94
CA GLN A 156 -13.56 -5.58 0.45
C GLN A 156 -14.25 -6.96 0.27
N GLY A 157 -14.03 -7.86 1.24
CA GLY A 157 -14.59 -9.20 1.27
C GLY A 157 -13.96 -10.24 0.34
N ARG A 158 -13.07 -9.82 -0.58
CA ARG A 158 -12.44 -10.68 -1.61
C ARG A 158 -11.50 -11.72 -1.05
N ASP A 159 -10.79 -11.41 0.03
CA ASP A 159 -9.95 -12.39 0.70
C ASP A 159 -10.67 -13.01 1.90
N ALA A 160 -10.82 -14.33 1.91
CA ALA A 160 -11.54 -15.00 2.99
C ALA A 160 -10.73 -15.11 4.30
N ASN A 161 -9.40 -15.00 4.21
CA ASN A 161 -8.50 -15.44 5.28
C ASN A 161 -7.86 -14.30 6.06
N THR A 162 -7.85 -13.09 5.50
CA THR A 162 -7.16 -11.95 6.11
C THR A 162 -8.12 -10.85 6.50
N GLU A 163 -8.63 -10.94 7.71
CA GLU A 163 -9.59 -9.97 8.25
C GLU A 163 -9.08 -8.52 8.22
N ARG A 164 -7.84 -8.29 8.67
CA ARG A 164 -7.26 -6.96 8.87
C ARG A 164 -6.90 -6.23 7.57
N LEU A 165 -7.01 -6.89 6.41
CA LEU A 165 -6.65 -6.31 5.14
C LEU A 165 -7.73 -5.31 4.71
N LEU A 166 -7.46 -4.03 4.90
CA LEU A 166 -8.39 -2.94 4.61
C LEU A 166 -8.07 -2.40 3.21
N CYS A 167 -8.78 -2.83 2.18
CA CYS A 167 -8.57 -2.34 0.82
C CYS A 167 -9.46 -1.14 0.51
N VAL A 168 -9.10 -0.37 -0.50
CA VAL A 168 -9.80 0.81 -1.01
C VAL A 168 -9.92 0.71 -2.53
N ASN A 169 -10.87 1.43 -3.14
CA ASN A 169 -10.82 1.74 -4.56
C ASN A 169 -9.69 2.74 -4.82
N GLU A 170 -8.56 2.24 -5.34
CA GLU A 170 -7.34 3.05 -5.52
C GLU A 170 -7.51 4.13 -6.58
N THR A 171 -8.33 3.89 -7.61
CA THR A 171 -8.63 4.85 -8.67
C THR A 171 -9.32 6.08 -8.10
N ARG A 172 -10.41 5.90 -7.35
CA ARG A 172 -11.11 7.03 -6.69
C ARG A 172 -10.20 7.75 -5.70
N ALA A 173 -9.47 7.00 -4.87
CA ALA A 173 -8.57 7.58 -3.89
C ALA A 173 -7.52 8.51 -4.54
N LYS A 174 -6.94 8.11 -5.67
CA LYS A 174 -5.98 8.94 -6.42
C LYS A 174 -6.64 10.13 -7.11
N GLU A 175 -7.84 9.98 -7.67
CA GLU A 175 -8.57 11.09 -8.29
C GLU A 175 -8.91 12.18 -7.27
N TYR A 176 -9.36 11.81 -6.07
CA TYR A 176 -9.57 12.77 -4.98
C TYR A 176 -8.25 13.37 -4.50
N ALA A 177 -7.20 12.57 -4.33
CA ALA A 177 -5.90 13.08 -3.91
C ALA A 177 -5.30 14.10 -4.90
N ALA A 178 -5.59 13.94 -6.20
CA ALA A 178 -5.14 14.86 -7.25
C ALA A 178 -5.79 16.25 -7.19
N LEU A 179 -6.77 16.47 -6.31
CA LEU A 179 -7.30 17.80 -6.02
C LEU A 179 -6.34 18.65 -5.17
N ALA A 180 -5.42 18.03 -4.43
CA ALA A 180 -4.38 18.72 -3.70
C ALA A 180 -3.33 19.33 -4.65
N PRO A 181 -2.54 20.34 -4.22
CA PRO A 181 -1.55 20.98 -5.09
C PRO A 181 -0.55 20.00 -5.73
N GLN A 182 -0.11 19.00 -4.97
CA GLN A 182 0.60 17.80 -5.43
C GLN A 182 0.20 16.61 -4.54
N ALA A 183 0.49 15.39 -5.01
CA ALA A 183 0.25 14.15 -4.28
C ALA A 183 1.41 13.18 -4.53
N ASP A 184 2.50 13.34 -3.76
CA ASP A 184 3.65 12.44 -3.85
C ASP A 184 3.36 11.08 -3.18
N GLN A 185 2.57 11.10 -2.10
CA GLN A 185 2.01 9.90 -1.48
C GLN A 185 0.53 10.11 -1.16
N VAL A 186 -0.28 9.08 -1.40
CA VAL A 186 -1.68 9.00 -0.97
C VAL A 186 -1.83 8.00 0.18
N ILE A 187 -2.51 8.41 1.25
CA ILE A 187 -2.94 7.54 2.36
C ILE A 187 -4.47 7.61 2.47
N ALA A 188 -5.14 6.46 2.38
CA ALA A 188 -6.57 6.36 2.61
C ALA A 188 -6.86 5.94 4.07
N LEU A 189 -7.69 6.73 4.77
CA LEU A 189 -8.12 6.42 6.13
C LEU A 189 -9.57 5.95 6.11
N GLY A 190 -9.83 4.76 6.63
CA GLY A 190 -11.21 4.28 6.85
C GLY A 190 -11.75 4.78 8.18
N ASN A 191 -13.02 5.19 8.24
CA ASN A 191 -13.70 5.56 9.48
C ASN A 191 -13.98 4.33 10.36
N THR A 192 -12.95 3.81 11.02
CA THR A 192 -13.05 2.63 11.88
C THR A 192 -11.99 2.65 12.97
N ALA A 193 -12.33 2.06 14.11
CA ALA A 193 -11.40 1.78 15.20
C ALA A 193 -10.79 0.36 15.12
N LYS A 194 -11.37 -0.55 14.33
CA LYS A 194 -10.87 -1.91 14.14
C LYS A 194 -9.50 -1.84 13.48
N TYR A 195 -8.51 -2.56 14.01
CA TYR A 195 -7.17 -2.51 13.46
C TYR A 195 -7.12 -3.12 12.06
N GLY A 196 -6.48 -2.39 11.13
CA GLY A 196 -6.19 -2.87 9.79
C GLY A 196 -5.60 -1.80 8.89
N GLY A 197 -5.20 -2.27 7.72
CA GLY A 197 -4.51 -1.50 6.69
C GLY A 197 -3.94 -2.43 5.64
N ALA A 198 -3.43 -1.85 4.57
CA ALA A 198 -2.87 -2.53 3.43
C ALA A 198 -1.79 -1.67 2.80
N GLY A 199 -0.78 -2.35 2.29
CA GLY A 199 0.22 -1.74 1.44
C GLY A 199 -0.16 -1.71 -0.03
N GLY A 200 0.60 -0.92 -0.79
CA GLY A 200 0.42 -0.77 -2.24
C GLY A 200 0.54 0.67 -2.72
N SER A 201 -0.04 0.94 -3.90
CA SER A 201 0.11 2.27 -4.51
C SER A 201 -0.72 3.36 -3.82
N VAL A 202 -1.73 2.96 -3.04
CA VAL A 202 -2.38 3.77 -2.01
C VAL A 202 -2.23 2.98 -0.71
N ALA A 203 -1.54 3.56 0.27
CA ALA A 203 -1.47 2.97 1.60
C ALA A 203 -2.82 3.17 2.30
N THR A 204 -3.31 2.16 3.01
CA THR A 204 -4.55 2.28 3.78
C THR A 204 -4.31 2.05 5.27
N ALA A 205 -5.10 2.72 6.10
CA ALA A 205 -5.05 2.54 7.54
C ALA A 205 -6.42 2.81 8.18
N SER A 206 -6.70 2.16 9.30
CA SER A 206 -7.84 2.51 10.14
C SER A 206 -7.62 3.87 10.80
N GLY A 207 -8.53 4.82 10.58
CA GLY A 207 -8.38 6.20 11.02
C GLY A 207 -8.32 6.35 12.54
N SER A 208 -9.24 5.70 13.26
CA SER A 208 -9.39 5.83 14.71
C SER A 208 -8.60 4.77 15.49
N ASN A 209 -7.53 4.23 14.91
CA ASN A 209 -6.69 3.21 15.55
C ASN A 209 -5.23 3.67 15.66
N ALA A 210 -4.71 3.79 16.88
CA ALA A 210 -3.36 4.30 17.16
C ALA A 210 -2.23 3.42 16.63
N GLN A 211 -2.45 2.11 16.44
CA GLN A 211 -1.43 1.21 15.91
C GLN A 211 -1.33 1.28 14.37
N ALA A 212 -2.40 1.72 13.70
CA ALA A 212 -2.47 1.73 12.24
C ALA A 212 -1.56 2.78 11.59
N GLY A 213 -1.13 3.83 12.31
CA GLY A 213 -0.20 4.82 11.73
C GLY A 213 1.19 4.25 11.43
N GLN A 214 1.61 3.20 12.13
CA GLN A 214 2.88 2.53 11.83
C GLN A 214 2.87 1.84 10.45
N ILE A 215 1.68 1.48 9.95
CA ILE A 215 1.51 0.95 8.58
C ILE A 215 1.97 2.01 7.58
N ALA A 216 1.48 3.26 7.71
CA ALA A 216 1.87 4.34 6.82
C ALA A 216 3.40 4.61 6.84
N VAL A 217 4.04 4.50 8.00
CA VAL A 217 5.51 4.68 8.10
C VAL A 217 6.24 3.57 7.33
N HIS A 218 5.80 2.31 7.44
CA HIS A 218 6.35 1.19 6.68
C HIS A 218 6.18 1.39 5.17
N GLU A 219 4.96 1.71 4.72
CA GLU A 219 4.65 1.91 3.29
C GLU A 219 5.45 3.05 2.66
N LEU A 220 5.66 4.13 3.42
CA LEU A 220 6.50 5.24 2.98
C LEU A 220 7.98 4.84 2.84
N GLY A 221 8.43 3.81 3.56
CA GLY A 221 9.72 3.18 3.33
C GLY A 221 9.87 2.64 1.90
N HIS A 222 8.80 2.04 1.36
CA HIS A 222 8.77 1.57 -0.02
C HIS A 222 8.67 2.73 -1.01
N SER A 223 7.66 3.59 -0.85
CA SER A 223 7.33 4.60 -1.87
C SER A 223 8.35 5.74 -1.95
N ILE A 224 8.96 6.12 -0.82
CA ILE A 224 9.99 7.16 -0.79
C ILE A 224 11.37 6.54 -0.89
N GLY A 225 11.70 5.62 0.01
CA GLY A 225 13.06 5.10 0.16
C GLY A 225 13.44 4.04 -0.86
N GLY A 226 12.48 3.49 -1.61
CA GLY A 226 12.70 2.34 -2.49
C GLY A 226 13.20 1.11 -1.72
N LEU A 227 12.79 1.00 -0.45
CA LEU A 227 13.20 -0.10 0.43
C LEU A 227 12.44 -1.37 0.06
N ALA A 228 13.08 -2.52 0.25
CA ALA A 228 12.43 -3.82 0.22
C ALA A 228 11.96 -4.20 1.62
N ASP A 229 11.04 -5.15 1.67
CA ASP A 229 10.73 -5.85 2.90
C ASP A 229 11.90 -6.66 3.44
N GLU A 230 12.03 -6.65 4.76
CA GLU A 230 13.09 -7.32 5.51
C GLU A 230 12.59 -8.59 6.23
N TYR A 231 11.30 -8.92 6.11
CA TYR A 231 10.80 -10.23 6.55
C TYR A 231 11.13 -11.34 5.54
N ASP A 232 11.24 -12.58 6.03
CA ASP A 232 11.93 -13.69 5.38
C ASP A 232 10.98 -14.85 4.99
N TYR A 233 9.70 -14.56 4.84
CA TYR A 233 8.64 -15.54 4.54
C TYR A 233 7.67 -14.99 3.48
N PRO A 234 6.94 -15.84 2.74
CA PRO A 234 6.75 -17.29 2.95
C PRO A 234 7.72 -18.21 2.20
N TYR A 235 8.61 -17.68 1.37
CA TYR A 235 9.45 -18.49 0.49
C TYR A 235 10.71 -19.01 1.17
N VAL A 236 11.33 -20.01 0.54
CA VAL A 236 12.48 -20.73 1.12
C VAL A 236 13.82 -20.13 0.68
N THR A 237 14.14 -20.17 -0.61
CA THR A 237 15.45 -19.76 -1.11
C THR A 237 15.32 -18.87 -2.33
N TYR A 238 15.99 -17.72 -2.30
CA TYR A 238 16.07 -16.82 -3.44
C TYR A 238 17.19 -17.25 -4.40
N THR A 239 16.87 -17.41 -5.68
CA THR A 239 17.83 -17.79 -6.73
C THR A 239 17.97 -16.75 -7.83
N GLY A 240 17.28 -15.60 -7.71
CA GLY A 240 17.26 -14.53 -8.70
C GLY A 240 18.54 -13.69 -8.76
N ALA A 241 18.49 -12.55 -9.46
CA ALA A 241 19.60 -11.61 -9.55
C ALA A 241 19.75 -10.74 -8.29
N GLU A 242 20.85 -10.01 -8.15
CA GLU A 242 21.02 -9.06 -7.04
C GLU A 242 19.83 -8.06 -6.99
N PRO A 243 19.15 -7.92 -5.83
CA PRO A 243 18.10 -6.92 -5.63
C PRO A 243 18.57 -5.51 -5.94
N ARG A 244 17.65 -4.62 -6.35
CA ARG A 244 17.99 -3.21 -6.59
C ARG A 244 17.93 -2.39 -5.30
N GLU A 245 17.04 -2.79 -4.40
CA GLU A 245 16.77 -2.15 -3.12
C GLU A 245 18.03 -2.15 -2.24
N PHE A 246 18.29 -1.04 -1.53
CA PHE A 246 19.55 -0.85 -0.81
C PHE A 246 19.64 -1.70 0.47
N ASN A 247 18.50 -2.00 1.09
CA ASN A 247 18.41 -2.72 2.37
C ASN A 247 18.32 -4.25 2.22
N VAL A 248 18.56 -4.81 1.02
CA VAL A 248 18.62 -6.26 0.81
C VAL A 248 19.70 -6.61 -0.21
N THR A 249 20.47 -7.68 0.02
CA THR A 249 21.51 -8.15 -0.91
C THR A 249 21.59 -9.68 -1.01
N LYS A 250 22.11 -10.22 -2.11
CA LYS A 250 22.55 -11.63 -2.17
C LYS A 250 23.96 -11.84 -1.64
N ASP A 251 24.75 -10.77 -1.52
CA ASP A 251 26.13 -10.85 -1.08
C ASP A 251 26.21 -11.13 0.43
N PRO A 252 26.69 -12.32 0.86
CA PRO A 252 26.78 -12.67 2.28
C PRO A 252 27.76 -11.80 3.07
N THR A 253 28.56 -10.95 2.40
CA THR A 253 29.45 -10.00 3.05
C THR A 253 28.74 -8.68 3.41
N GLY A 254 27.54 -8.42 2.87
CA GLY A 254 26.83 -7.16 3.10
C GLY A 254 27.46 -5.96 2.39
N ALA A 255 28.14 -6.15 1.26
CA ALA A 255 28.92 -5.12 0.57
C ALA A 255 28.13 -3.83 0.26
N LYS A 256 26.80 -3.90 0.06
CA LYS A 256 25.92 -2.73 -0.14
C LYS A 256 25.98 -1.71 0.99
N TRP A 257 26.26 -2.15 2.21
CA TRP A 257 26.34 -1.30 3.41
C TRP A 257 27.67 -1.48 4.13
N GLY A 258 28.75 -1.73 3.36
CA GLY A 258 30.09 -1.99 3.89
C GLY A 258 30.57 -0.93 4.88
N GLU A 259 30.25 0.35 4.64
CA GLU A 259 30.62 1.47 5.52
C GLU A 259 29.94 1.41 6.89
N TYR A 260 28.78 0.74 6.99
CA TYR A 260 28.00 0.63 8.23
C TYR A 260 28.31 -0.65 9.01
N LEU A 261 29.02 -1.63 8.43
CA LEU A 261 29.25 -2.93 9.06
C LEU A 261 29.88 -2.79 10.46
N GLY A 262 29.28 -3.47 11.43
CA GLY A 262 29.71 -3.47 12.84
C GLY A 262 29.26 -2.25 13.65
N GLN A 263 28.58 -1.27 13.03
CA GLN A 263 28.08 -0.09 13.74
C GLN A 263 26.71 -0.37 14.39
N PRO A 264 26.41 0.25 15.54
CA PRO A 264 25.06 0.22 16.10
C PRO A 264 24.08 0.93 15.15
N SER A 265 22.84 0.45 15.13
CA SER A 265 21.78 0.96 14.28
C SER A 265 20.56 1.38 15.11
N PRO A 266 19.79 2.40 14.69
CA PRO A 266 18.69 2.95 15.49
C PRO A 266 17.58 1.94 15.85
N ASP A 267 17.34 0.93 15.02
CA ASP A 267 16.44 -0.20 15.32
C ASP A 267 16.86 -1.05 16.54
N GLY A 268 18.02 -0.74 17.14
CA GLY A 268 18.59 -1.42 18.31
C GLY A 268 19.54 -2.56 17.93
N GLY A 269 19.73 -2.83 16.64
CA GLY A 269 20.65 -3.84 16.11
C GLY A 269 22.08 -3.34 15.91
N VAL A 270 22.95 -4.25 15.50
CA VAL A 270 24.27 -3.95 14.92
C VAL A 270 24.21 -4.31 13.45
N VAL A 271 24.73 -3.44 12.59
CA VAL A 271 24.70 -3.67 11.15
C VAL A 271 25.59 -4.84 10.76
N ALA A 272 24.99 -5.85 10.18
CA ALA A 272 25.62 -7.08 9.72
C ALA A 272 24.76 -7.73 8.62
N PRO A 273 25.33 -8.55 7.73
CA PRO A 273 24.51 -9.37 6.83
C PRO A 273 23.76 -10.42 7.65
N VAL A 274 22.46 -10.22 7.84
CA VAL A 274 21.58 -11.17 8.52
C VAL A 274 20.77 -11.92 7.48
N GLU A 275 20.92 -13.25 7.40
CA GLU A 275 20.22 -14.07 6.41
C GLU A 275 18.69 -14.01 6.63
N GLY A 276 17.96 -13.98 5.52
CA GLY A 276 16.52 -13.85 5.47
C GLY A 276 16.09 -12.42 5.13
N ALA A 277 15.41 -12.22 4.01
CA ALA A 277 14.88 -10.92 3.61
C ALA A 277 13.97 -11.09 2.38
N ARG A 278 13.19 -10.05 2.08
CA ARG A 278 12.38 -9.96 0.86
C ARG A 278 11.60 -11.25 0.58
N TYR A 279 10.96 -11.77 1.61
CA TYR A 279 10.12 -12.95 1.60
C TYR A 279 10.83 -14.31 1.53
N TYR A 280 12.17 -14.36 1.53
CA TYR A 280 12.94 -15.60 1.45
C TYR A 280 13.75 -15.84 2.71
N LYS A 281 13.68 -17.07 3.25
CA LYS A 281 14.44 -17.50 4.43
C LYS A 281 15.95 -17.57 4.19
N SER A 282 16.37 -17.77 2.95
CA SER A 282 17.79 -17.99 2.58
C SER A 282 18.13 -17.39 1.21
N GLY A 283 19.43 -17.11 1.02
CA GLY A 283 19.96 -16.55 -0.23
C GLY A 283 19.82 -15.03 -0.39
N LEU A 284 19.21 -14.35 0.58
CA LEU A 284 19.19 -12.89 0.72
C LEU A 284 19.51 -12.50 2.16
N TYR A 285 20.09 -11.30 2.32
CA TYR A 285 20.52 -10.74 3.59
C TYR A 285 19.92 -9.34 3.77
N ARG A 286 19.47 -9.04 4.98
CA ARG A 286 19.07 -7.70 5.47
C ARG A 286 20.17 -7.12 6.36
N PRO A 287 20.19 -5.80 6.61
CA PRO A 287 21.32 -5.15 7.28
C PRO A 287 21.30 -5.27 8.81
N THR A 288 20.18 -5.61 9.44
CA THR A 288 20.06 -5.76 10.89
C THR A 288 19.10 -6.88 11.26
N GLY A 289 19.06 -7.27 12.55
CA GLY A 289 18.15 -8.32 13.01
C GLY A 289 16.67 -7.97 12.82
N ASN A 290 16.32 -6.68 12.89
CA ASN A 290 14.96 -6.18 12.74
C ASN A 290 14.94 -4.71 12.27
N SER A 291 13.81 -4.23 11.78
CA SER A 291 13.57 -2.81 11.48
C SER A 291 12.07 -2.61 11.22
N ILE A 292 11.63 -1.38 10.99
CA ILE A 292 10.24 -1.15 10.57
C ILE A 292 9.89 -1.86 9.25
N MET A 293 10.86 -2.11 8.37
CA MET A 293 10.67 -2.88 7.14
C MET A 293 10.49 -4.39 7.39
N ARG A 294 10.52 -4.83 8.66
CA ARG A 294 10.26 -6.22 9.07
C ARG A 294 9.16 -6.33 10.12
N THR A 295 9.06 -5.40 11.04
CA THR A 295 8.08 -5.43 12.13
C THR A 295 7.69 -4.00 12.51
N LEU A 296 6.39 -3.72 12.56
CA LEU A 296 5.86 -2.41 12.95
C LEU A 296 6.30 -2.01 14.37
N GLY A 297 6.34 -0.70 14.63
CA GLY A 297 6.75 -0.15 15.92
C GLY A 297 8.26 -0.19 16.17
N LYS A 298 9.05 -0.61 15.18
CA LYS A 298 10.50 -0.44 15.15
C LYS A 298 10.87 0.83 14.42
N GLU A 299 12.09 1.30 14.66
CA GLU A 299 12.68 2.34 13.82
C GLU A 299 13.19 1.75 12.50
N PHE A 300 13.37 2.59 11.48
CA PHE A 300 14.22 2.23 10.34
C PHE A 300 15.64 1.93 10.82
N ASN A 301 16.27 0.91 10.23
CA ASN A 301 17.70 0.70 10.38
C ASN A 301 18.50 1.81 9.66
N SER A 302 19.81 1.85 9.90
CA SER A 302 20.70 2.90 9.36
C SER A 302 20.66 2.99 7.83
N ILE A 303 20.58 1.84 7.14
CA ILE A 303 20.52 1.76 5.68
C ILE A 303 19.17 2.32 5.18
N GLY A 304 18.08 1.93 5.83
CA GLY A 304 16.74 2.43 5.56
C GLY A 304 16.64 3.95 5.73
N ARG A 305 17.17 4.48 6.83
CA ARG A 305 17.19 5.93 7.08
C ARG A 305 17.99 6.69 6.04
N ASP A 306 19.18 6.22 5.70
CA ASP A 306 20.03 6.88 4.70
C ASP A 306 19.37 6.87 3.32
N ALA A 307 18.73 5.76 2.92
CA ALA A 307 17.98 5.70 1.68
C ALA A 307 16.80 6.68 1.66
N MET A 308 16.03 6.77 2.75
CA MET A 308 14.94 7.74 2.91
C MET A 308 15.45 9.18 2.82
N VAL A 309 16.54 9.52 3.51
CA VAL A 309 17.15 10.86 3.46
C VAL A 309 17.67 11.20 2.06
N LYS A 310 18.28 10.24 1.36
CA LYS A 310 18.71 10.41 -0.03
C LYS A 310 17.52 10.68 -0.95
N ALA A 311 16.41 9.98 -0.76
CA ALA A 311 15.17 10.21 -1.51
C ALA A 311 14.57 11.59 -1.23
N PHE A 312 14.53 12.04 0.03
CA PHE A 312 14.11 13.40 0.38
C PHE A 312 14.96 14.44 -0.34
N LYS A 313 16.29 14.32 -0.28
CA LYS A 313 17.22 15.24 -0.97
C LYS A 313 17.01 15.25 -2.49
N ALA A 314 16.74 14.08 -3.09
CA ALA A 314 16.50 13.97 -4.52
C ALA A 314 15.18 14.64 -4.95
N LYS A 315 14.14 14.55 -4.13
CA LYS A 315 12.83 15.17 -4.40
C LYS A 315 12.80 16.67 -4.08
N ILE A 316 13.56 17.13 -3.08
CA ILE A 316 13.43 18.47 -2.50
C ILE A 316 14.67 19.31 -2.82
N PRO A 317 14.59 20.25 -3.79
CA PRO A 317 15.72 21.05 -4.24
C PRO A 317 16.47 21.81 -3.14
N SER A 318 15.77 22.35 -2.15
CA SER A 318 16.39 23.11 -1.05
C SER A 318 17.23 22.25 -0.11
N LEU A 319 16.98 20.94 -0.03
CA LEU A 319 17.82 20.00 0.71
C LEU A 319 19.11 19.61 -0.04
N SER A 320 19.15 19.86 -1.35
CA SER A 320 20.30 19.56 -2.21
C SER A 320 21.21 20.76 -2.47
N THR A 321 20.79 21.96 -2.08
CA THR A 321 21.58 23.19 -2.28
C THR A 321 22.51 23.40 -1.08
N PRO A 322 23.85 23.48 -1.25
CA PRO A 322 24.73 23.83 -0.16
C PRO A 322 24.39 25.24 0.35
N PRO A 323 24.53 25.51 1.66
CA PRO A 323 24.21 26.83 2.20
C PRO A 323 25.01 27.90 1.46
N ALA A 324 24.35 28.99 1.09
CA ALA A 324 25.03 30.11 0.46
C ALA A 324 26.20 30.56 1.35
N PRO A 325 27.39 30.84 0.79
CA PRO A 325 28.49 31.38 1.58
C PRO A 325 28.00 32.66 2.28
N PRO A 326 28.41 32.91 3.53
CA PRO A 326 28.00 34.10 4.25
C PRO A 326 28.32 35.33 3.41
N ALA A 327 27.34 36.23 3.27
CA ALA A 327 27.57 37.50 2.61
C ALA A 327 28.66 38.25 3.38
N ASP A 328 29.78 38.53 2.71
CA ASP A 328 30.84 39.39 3.23
C ASP A 328 30.20 40.71 3.69
N ARG A 329 30.35 41.03 4.98
CA ARG A 329 30.02 42.33 5.57
C ARG A 329 31.28 43.15 5.78
#